data_AF-A0A7X6A4Y4-F1
#
_entry.id   AF-A0A7X6A4Y4-F1
#
_cell.length_a   1.000
_cell.length_b   1.000
_cell.length_c   1.000
_cell.angle_alpha   90.00
_cell.angle_beta   90.00
_cell.angle_gamma   90.00
#
_symmetry.space_group_name_H-M   'P 1'
#
loop_
_entity.id
_entity.type
_entity.pdbx_description
1 polymer ?
#
loop_
_entity_poly.entity_id
_entity_poly.type
_entity_poly.pdbx_seq_one_letter_code
_entity_poly.pdbx_strand_id
1 'polypeptide(L)'
;MNSSRTVPPHAPVDTNTPWDDLVRDHLAQVYRISCGLTHNRHDAWDLTQDVFVQVFHNIATYTPQNFDGWLYRITVNLFRSQVRRNRQVQLHQLGEDVVDLHTTRQRGPDELLAERVVDNDIRAALADLPSQYRVAVLLRDIDGLSNAEIATVLDIKRGTVGSRLHRGHARLRAALAHRAPTAPQGVQHA
;
A
#
# COMPACT_ATOMS: atom_id res chain seq x y z
N MET A 1 -4.54 -5.01 -27.04
CA MET A 1 -3.08 -5.21 -27.03
C MET A 1 -2.60 -5.04 -25.60
N ASN A 2 -2.50 -6.15 -24.85
CA ASN A 2 -2.15 -6.16 -23.44
C ASN A 2 -0.62 -6.29 -23.32
N SER A 3 0.07 -5.18 -23.13
CA SER A 3 1.50 -5.19 -22.81
C SER A 3 1.67 -5.69 -21.39
N SER A 4 1.83 -7.01 -21.26
CA SER A 4 2.36 -7.65 -20.06
C SER A 4 3.67 -6.97 -19.69
N ARG A 5 3.62 -6.06 -18.71
CA ARG A 5 4.80 -5.47 -18.09
C ARG A 5 5.42 -6.57 -17.22
N THR A 6 6.16 -7.49 -17.84
CA THR A 6 7.01 -8.44 -17.12
C THR A 6 8.03 -7.63 -16.34
N VAL A 7 7.85 -7.57 -15.02
CA VAL A 7 8.87 -7.09 -14.10
C VAL A 7 10.06 -8.05 -14.26
N PRO A 8 11.27 -7.55 -14.57
CA PRO A 8 12.44 -8.41 -14.64
C PRO A 8 12.67 -9.12 -13.30
N PRO A 9 13.21 -10.34 -13.29
CA PRO A 9 13.55 -11.03 -12.04
C PRO A 9 14.43 -10.12 -11.20
N HIS A 10 14.02 -9.86 -9.95
CA HIS A 10 14.69 -8.99 -8.99
C HIS A 10 16.19 -9.29 -8.98
N ALA A 11 16.98 -8.40 -9.59
CA ALA A 11 18.43 -8.55 -9.58
C ALA A 11 18.90 -8.45 -8.11
N PRO A 12 19.81 -9.32 -7.67
CA PRO A 12 20.37 -9.21 -6.33
C PRO A 12 21.05 -7.84 -6.22
N VAL A 13 20.61 -7.04 -5.25
CA VAL A 13 21.29 -5.79 -4.89
C VAL A 13 22.68 -6.17 -4.39
N ASP A 14 23.72 -5.58 -4.99
CA ASP A 14 25.09 -5.71 -4.50
C ASP A 14 25.15 -5.10 -3.10
N THR A 15 25.55 -5.87 -2.09
CA THR A 15 25.67 -5.36 -0.72
C THR A 15 26.76 -4.29 -0.58
N ASN A 16 27.60 -4.08 -1.62
CA ASN A 16 28.52 -2.94 -1.74
C ASN A 16 27.90 -1.69 -2.39
N THR A 17 26.60 -1.71 -2.73
CA THR A 17 25.91 -0.52 -3.24
C THR A 17 26.02 0.61 -2.19
N PRO A 18 26.52 1.79 -2.57
CA PRO A 18 26.54 2.94 -1.68
C PRO A 18 25.14 3.24 -1.15
N TRP A 19 25.04 3.63 0.12
CA TRP A 19 23.76 3.91 0.78
C TRP A 19 22.89 4.88 -0.03
N ASP A 20 23.50 5.96 -0.54
CA ASP A 20 22.79 6.99 -1.30
C ASP A 20 22.20 6.46 -2.61
N ASP A 21 22.86 5.50 -3.24
CA ASP A 21 22.40 4.87 -4.47
C ASP A 21 21.19 3.96 -4.18
N LEU A 22 21.28 3.16 -3.12
CA LEU A 22 20.19 2.31 -2.67
C LEU A 22 18.95 3.13 -2.31
N VAL A 23 19.12 4.23 -1.56
CA VAL A 23 18.00 5.11 -1.21
C VAL A 23 17.41 5.69 -2.49
N ARG A 24 18.22 6.24 -3.39
CA ARG A 24 17.75 6.86 -4.63
C ARG A 24 16.96 5.89 -5.50
N ASP A 25 17.41 4.65 -5.63
CA ASP A 25 16.80 3.66 -6.50
C ASP A 25 15.48 3.12 -5.95
N HIS A 26 15.32 3.08 -4.61
CA HIS A 26 14.13 2.51 -3.97
C HIS A 26 13.16 3.55 -3.37
N LEU A 27 13.56 4.82 -3.22
CA LEU A 27 12.76 5.86 -2.57
C LEU A 27 11.38 6.02 -3.21
N ALA A 28 11.34 6.09 -4.55
CA ALA A 28 10.09 6.27 -5.29
C ALA A 28 9.12 5.10 -5.07
N GLN A 29 9.63 3.86 -4.97
CA GLN A 29 8.82 2.67 -4.70
C GLN A 29 8.26 2.69 -3.28
N VAL A 30 9.12 2.91 -2.28
CA VAL A 30 8.71 2.96 -0.87
C VAL A 30 7.72 4.09 -0.62
N TYR A 31 7.96 5.27 -1.20
CA TYR A 31 7.06 6.41 -1.04
C TYR A 31 5.71 6.14 -1.69
N ARG A 32 5.68 5.55 -2.90
CA ARG A 32 4.42 5.22 -3.60
C ARG A 32 3.56 4.26 -2.79
N ILE A 33 4.12 3.16 -2.29
CA ILE A 33 3.35 2.22 -1.47
C ILE A 33 2.91 2.88 -0.16
N SER A 34 3.77 3.70 0.46
CA SER A 34 3.44 4.42 1.69
C SER A 34 2.26 5.37 1.49
N CYS A 35 2.22 6.11 0.38
CA CYS A 35 1.09 6.96 -0.01
C CYS A 35 -0.23 6.17 -0.18
N GLY A 36 -0.16 4.92 -0.66
CA GLY A 36 -1.33 4.05 -0.75
C GLY A 36 -1.77 3.51 0.61
N LEU A 37 -0.83 3.30 1.53
CA LEU A 37 -1.09 2.73 2.86
C LEU A 37 -1.65 3.76 3.84
N THR A 38 -1.14 4.99 3.80
CA THR A 38 -1.48 6.06 4.74
C THR A 38 -2.58 6.97 4.21
N HIS A 39 -3.09 7.85 5.07
CA HIS A 39 -4.23 8.71 4.75
C HIS A 39 -3.81 10.07 4.16
N ASN A 40 -2.57 10.50 4.44
CA ASN A 40 -2.04 11.78 4.03
C ASN A 40 -0.55 11.69 3.67
N ARG A 41 -0.06 12.71 2.97
CA ARG A 41 1.32 12.77 2.47
C ARG A 41 2.37 12.83 3.59
N HIS A 42 2.04 13.44 4.73
CA HIS A 42 2.97 13.53 5.86
C HIS A 42 3.22 12.15 6.46
N ASP A 43 2.16 11.43 6.81
CA ASP A 43 2.25 10.05 7.31
C ASP A 43 2.96 9.13 6.29
N ALA A 44 2.74 9.34 4.99
CA ALA A 44 3.43 8.58 3.94
C ALA A 44 4.95 8.84 3.93
N TRP A 45 5.35 10.10 4.10
CA TRP A 45 6.74 10.50 4.16
C TRP A 45 7.42 9.97 5.44
N ASP A 46 6.76 10.10 6.58
CA ASP A 46 7.24 9.57 7.87
C ASP A 46 7.46 8.06 7.78
N LEU A 47 6.48 7.31 7.26
CA LEU A 47 6.62 5.87 7.06
C LEU A 47 7.78 5.53 6.11
N THR A 48 7.98 6.32 5.06
CA THR A 48 9.09 6.13 4.11
C THR A 48 10.44 6.33 4.79
N GLN A 49 10.57 7.36 5.61
CA GLN A 49 11.78 7.61 6.39
C GLN A 49 12.05 6.48 7.39
N ASP A 50 11.04 6.07 8.16
CA ASP A 50 11.13 4.96 9.10
C ASP A 50 11.58 3.65 8.42
N VAL A 51 11.10 3.40 7.19
CA VAL A 51 11.54 2.26 6.37
C VAL A 51 13.03 2.33 6.11
N PHE A 52 13.55 3.45 5.61
CA PHE A 52 14.99 3.56 5.31
C PHE A 52 15.86 3.53 6.57
N VAL A 53 15.39 4.09 7.69
CA VAL A 53 16.06 3.93 9.00
C VAL A 53 16.15 2.44 9.37
N GLN A 54 15.05 1.70 9.20
CA GLN A 54 15.06 0.27 9.49
C GLN A 54 15.94 -0.52 8.51
N VAL A 55 15.94 -0.18 7.23
CA VAL A 55 16.83 -0.79 6.23
C VAL A 55 18.29 -0.56 6.62
N PHE A 56 18.67 0.68 6.92
CA PHE A 56 20.04 1.03 7.32
C PHE A 56 20.55 0.19 8.49
N HIS A 57 19.70 -0.01 9.52
CA HIS A 57 20.08 -0.84 10.67
C HIS A 57 20.19 -2.34 10.38
N ASN A 58 19.48 -2.84 9.37
CA ASN A 58 19.37 -4.28 9.13
C ASN A 58 20.10 -4.76 7.86
N ILE A 59 20.58 -3.84 7.02
CA ILE A 59 21.21 -4.17 5.73
C ILE A 59 22.50 -4.96 5.90
N ALA A 60 23.26 -4.74 6.97
CA ALA A 60 24.49 -5.49 7.26
C ALA A 60 24.23 -6.98 7.51
N THR A 61 23.03 -7.34 7.96
CA THR A 61 22.59 -8.73 8.20
C THR A 61 21.69 -9.27 7.11
N TYR A 62 21.44 -8.47 6.06
CA TYR A 62 20.64 -8.90 4.94
C TYR A 62 21.42 -9.91 4.09
N THR A 63 20.82 -11.07 3.89
CA THR A 63 21.40 -12.09 3.01
C THR A 63 20.86 -11.87 1.59
N PRO A 64 21.68 -12.01 0.52
CA PRO A 64 21.22 -11.80 -0.85
C PRO A 64 20.02 -12.69 -1.21
N GLN A 65 18.85 -12.06 -1.35
CA GLN A 65 17.57 -12.64 -1.77
C GLN A 65 16.85 -11.63 -2.68
N ASN A 66 15.51 -11.70 -2.76
CA ASN A 66 14.67 -10.65 -3.31
C ASN A 66 14.66 -9.43 -2.36
N PHE A 67 15.48 -8.41 -2.66
CA PHE A 67 15.57 -7.18 -1.87
C PHE A 67 14.25 -6.42 -1.85
N ASP A 68 13.56 -6.32 -2.98
CA ASP A 68 12.25 -5.65 -3.05
C ASP A 68 11.24 -6.32 -2.12
N GLY A 69 11.19 -7.65 -2.12
CA GLY A 69 10.33 -8.41 -1.20
C GLY A 69 10.67 -8.15 0.27
N TRP A 70 11.96 -8.05 0.61
CA TRP A 70 12.41 -7.69 1.95
C TRP A 70 12.01 -6.26 2.33
N LEU A 71 12.17 -5.30 1.41
CA LEU A 71 11.78 -3.92 1.58
C LEU A 71 10.27 -3.77 1.80
N TYR A 72 9.45 -4.44 0.98
CA TYR A 72 8.00 -4.49 1.19
C TYR A 72 7.63 -5.08 2.55
N ARG A 73 8.35 -6.11 3.00
CA ARG A 73 8.11 -6.71 4.32
C ARG A 73 8.40 -5.72 5.45
N ILE A 74 9.49 -4.96 5.37
CA ILE A 74 9.80 -3.89 6.33
C ILE A 74 8.68 -2.85 6.33
N THR A 75 8.31 -2.32 5.17
CA THR A 75 7.26 -1.30 5.01
C THR A 75 5.92 -1.74 5.60
N VAL A 76 5.47 -2.95 5.26
CA VAL A 76 4.20 -3.48 5.75
C VAL A 76 4.24 -3.72 7.27
N ASN A 77 5.37 -4.17 7.83
CA ASN A 77 5.50 -4.41 9.25
C ASN A 77 5.49 -3.11 10.07
N LEU A 78 6.16 -2.06 9.58
CA LEU A 78 6.12 -0.74 10.20
C LEU A 78 4.71 -0.16 10.15
N PHE A 79 4.05 -0.22 9.00
CA PHE A 79 2.66 0.20 8.86
C PHE A 79 1.71 -0.56 9.80
N ARG A 80 1.80 -1.90 9.86
CA ARG A 80 0.99 -2.71 10.80
C ARG A 80 1.22 -2.31 12.25
N SER A 81 2.46 -2.01 12.62
CA SER A 81 2.82 -1.56 13.97
C SER A 81 2.25 -0.18 14.28
N GLN A 82 2.26 0.75 13.32
CA GLN A 82 1.61 2.06 13.44
C GLN A 82 0.09 1.92 13.61
N VAL A 83 -0.57 1.09 12.78
CA VAL A 83 -2.01 0.83 12.89
C VAL A 83 -2.39 0.24 14.25
N ARG A 84 -1.61 -0.73 14.75
CA ARG A 84 -1.84 -1.33 16.08
C ARG A 84 -1.71 -0.30 17.20
N ARG A 85 -0.65 0.53 17.16
CA ARG A 85 -0.43 1.59 18.16
C ARG A 85 -1.56 2.61 18.14
N ASN A 86 -1.97 3.08 16.96
CA ASN A 86 -3.07 4.04 16.83
C ASN A 86 -4.38 3.50 17.38
N ARG A 87 -4.70 2.22 17.10
CA ARG A 87 -5.88 1.55 17.68
C ARG A 87 -5.80 1.46 19.19
N GLN A 88 -4.62 1.16 19.76
CA GLN A 88 -4.44 1.12 21.21
C GLN A 88 -4.65 2.50 21.84
N VAL A 89 -4.07 3.56 21.28
CA VAL A 89 -4.27 4.93 21.77
C VAL A 89 -5.74 5.34 21.73
N GLN A 90 -6.45 5.02 20.63
CA GLN A 90 -7.89 5.28 20.52
C GLN A 90 -8.68 4.54 21.59
N LEU A 91 -8.40 3.25 21.81
CA LEU A 91 -9.07 2.47 22.86
C LEU A 91 -8.81 3.01 24.28
N HIS A 92 -7.62 3.56 24.55
CA HIS A 92 -7.34 4.20 25.84
C HIS A 92 -8.02 5.56 26.00
N GLN A 93 -8.25 6.29 24.91
CA GLN A 93 -9.01 7.54 24.92
C GLN A 93 -10.53 7.29 25.03
N LEU A 94 -11.00 6.16 24.50
CA LEU A 94 -12.41 5.74 24.48
C LEU A 94 -12.75 4.80 25.66
N GLY A 95 -12.24 5.09 26.86
CA GLY A 95 -12.51 4.32 28.07
C GLY A 95 -13.99 4.20 28.48
N GLU A 96 -14.92 4.81 27.74
CA GLU A 96 -16.37 4.61 27.82
C GLU A 96 -16.90 4.47 26.38
N ASP A 97 -17.61 3.37 26.12
CA ASP A 97 -18.31 3.02 24.87
C ASP A 97 -17.51 2.60 23.63
N VAL A 98 -17.54 1.27 23.41
CA VAL A 98 -17.07 0.60 22.20
C VAL A 98 -18.02 0.89 21.04
N VAL A 99 -17.56 1.73 20.10
CA VAL A 99 -18.01 1.71 18.71
C VAL A 99 -16.77 1.62 17.83
N ASP A 100 -16.75 0.66 16.91
CA ASP A 100 -15.74 0.55 15.85
C ASP A 100 -15.92 1.75 14.90
N LEU A 101 -15.37 2.89 15.30
CA LEU A 101 -15.37 4.11 14.52
C LEU A 101 -14.09 4.13 13.71
N HIS A 102 -14.25 3.78 12.43
CA HIS A 102 -13.33 4.16 11.37
C HIS A 102 -12.89 5.60 11.62
N THR A 103 -11.62 5.80 11.97
CA THR A 103 -11.10 7.13 12.28
C THR A 103 -10.95 7.90 10.98
N THR A 104 -12.05 8.51 10.53
CA THR A 104 -12.03 9.58 9.54
C THR A 104 -11.37 10.77 10.21
N ARG A 105 -10.03 10.85 10.16
CA ARG A 105 -9.34 12.13 10.35
C ARG A 105 -9.86 13.05 9.24
N GLN A 106 -10.59 14.09 9.63
CA GLN A 106 -10.96 15.17 8.71
C GLN A 106 -9.68 15.74 8.10
N ARG A 107 -9.63 15.81 6.77
CA ARG A 107 -8.48 16.34 6.03
C ARG A 107 -8.47 17.86 6.18
N GLY A 108 -7.30 18.43 6.47
CA GLY A 108 -7.12 19.88 6.52
C GLY A 108 -7.18 20.53 5.12
N PRO A 109 -7.48 21.84 5.04
CA PRO A 109 -7.65 22.57 3.77
C PRO A 109 -6.43 22.50 2.82
N ASP A 110 -5.22 22.30 3.35
CA ASP A 110 -3.97 22.35 2.58
C ASP A 110 -3.72 21.11 1.70
N GLU A 111 -4.52 20.06 1.83
CA GLU A 111 -4.31 18.80 1.08
C GLU A 111 -4.99 18.78 -0.30
N LEU A 112 -5.63 19.88 -0.71
CA LEU A 112 -6.44 19.98 -1.93
C LEU A 112 -5.64 20.39 -3.18
N LEU A 113 -4.34 20.68 -3.07
CA LEU A 113 -3.60 21.32 -4.16
C LEU A 113 -2.22 20.70 -4.42
N ALA A 114 -2.18 19.50 -5.02
CA ALA A 114 -0.99 19.01 -5.76
C ALA A 114 -1.30 17.77 -6.62
N GLU A 115 -1.45 18.04 -7.92
CA GLU A 115 -1.22 17.26 -9.15
C GLU A 115 -1.23 15.70 -9.21
N ARG A 116 -1.99 15.25 -10.22
CA ARG A 116 -1.94 14.00 -11.03
C ARG A 116 -2.40 12.69 -10.39
N VAL A 117 -3.73 12.59 -10.28
CA VAL A 117 -4.60 11.43 -10.59
C VAL A 117 -4.22 10.09 -9.94
N VAL A 118 -4.19 10.06 -8.61
CA VAL A 118 -5.12 9.13 -7.97
C VAL A 118 -6.30 9.99 -7.58
N ASP A 119 -7.44 9.75 -8.23
CA ASP A 119 -8.66 10.48 -7.96
C ASP A 119 -8.94 10.51 -6.45
N ASN A 120 -9.41 11.64 -5.92
CA ASN A 120 -9.68 11.81 -4.49
C ASN A 120 -10.59 10.67 -3.98
N ASP A 121 -11.51 10.23 -4.83
CA ASP A 121 -12.40 9.09 -4.57
C ASP A 121 -11.63 7.77 -4.41
N ILE A 122 -10.63 7.50 -5.26
CA ILE A 122 -9.83 6.28 -5.19
C ILE A 122 -8.99 6.30 -3.90
N ARG A 123 -8.38 7.45 -3.59
CA ARG A 123 -7.61 7.62 -2.34
C ARG A 123 -8.52 7.41 -1.12
N ALA A 124 -9.72 7.97 -1.14
CA ALA A 124 -10.71 7.78 -0.09
C ALA A 124 -11.15 6.32 0.04
N ALA A 125 -11.44 5.64 -1.07
CA ALA A 125 -11.86 4.24 -1.06
C ALA A 125 -10.74 3.29 -0.56
N LEU A 126 -9.48 3.55 -0.92
CA LEU A 126 -8.33 2.83 -0.38
C LEU A 126 -8.20 3.08 1.13
N ALA A 127 -8.32 4.34 1.57
CA ALA A 127 -8.28 4.76 2.96
C ALA A 127 -9.41 4.17 3.84
N ASP A 128 -10.55 3.82 3.25
CA ASP A 128 -11.66 3.18 3.97
C ASP A 128 -11.48 1.64 4.07
N LEU A 129 -10.69 1.06 3.17
CA LEU A 129 -10.44 -0.37 3.14
C LEU A 129 -9.69 -0.82 4.40
N PRO A 130 -10.12 -1.91 5.08
CA PRO A 130 -9.33 -2.51 6.16
C PRO A 130 -7.89 -2.77 5.73
N SER A 131 -6.94 -2.45 6.61
CA SER A 131 -5.50 -2.47 6.32
C SER A 131 -5.02 -3.77 5.65
N GLN A 132 -5.53 -4.91 6.09
CA GLN A 132 -5.20 -6.23 5.53
C GLN A 132 -5.63 -6.44 4.07
N TYR A 133 -6.71 -5.79 3.62
CA TYR A 133 -7.16 -5.83 2.23
C TYR A 133 -6.43 -4.75 1.42
N ARG A 134 -6.27 -3.55 1.99
CA ARG A 134 -5.53 -2.42 1.38
C ARG A 134 -4.13 -2.84 0.96
N VAL A 135 -3.38 -3.42 1.89
CA VAL A 135 -2.01 -3.88 1.64
C VAL A 135 -1.97 -4.90 0.50
N ALA A 136 -2.88 -5.88 0.50
CA ALA A 136 -2.90 -6.91 -0.54
C ALA A 136 -3.21 -6.33 -1.93
N VAL A 137 -4.18 -5.40 -2.01
CA VAL A 137 -4.55 -4.71 -3.25
C VAL A 137 -3.39 -3.88 -3.78
N LEU A 138 -2.73 -3.07 -2.94
CA LEU A 138 -1.62 -2.22 -3.38
C LEU A 138 -0.46 -3.05 -3.92
N LEU A 139 -0.03 -4.08 -3.17
CA LEU A 139 1.06 -4.95 -3.61
C LEU A 139 0.73 -5.63 -4.95
N ARG A 140 -0.53 -6.00 -5.18
CA ARG A 140 -0.95 -6.69 -6.39
C ARG A 140 -1.13 -5.75 -7.58
N ASP A 141 -1.96 -4.74 -7.41
CA ASP A 141 -2.50 -3.95 -8.52
C ASP A 141 -1.63 -2.73 -8.84
N ILE A 142 -0.87 -2.23 -7.86
CA ILE A 142 0.02 -1.07 -8.04
C ILE A 142 1.46 -1.53 -8.23
N ASP A 143 1.94 -2.40 -7.35
CA ASP A 143 3.34 -2.84 -7.39
C ASP A 143 3.56 -4.14 -8.19
N GLY A 144 2.47 -4.80 -8.62
CA GLY A 144 2.53 -5.89 -9.60
C GLY A 144 2.98 -7.24 -9.05
N LEU A 145 3.03 -7.44 -7.73
CA LEU A 145 3.51 -8.68 -7.14
C LEU A 145 2.57 -9.87 -7.46
N SER A 146 3.17 -11.03 -7.66
CA SER A 146 2.46 -12.29 -7.76
C SER A 146 1.82 -12.67 -6.41
N ASN A 147 0.80 -13.53 -6.46
CA ASN A 147 0.18 -14.02 -5.22
C ASN A 147 1.16 -14.80 -4.34
N ALA A 148 2.21 -15.38 -4.92
CA ALA A 148 3.26 -16.08 -4.17
C ALA A 148 4.15 -15.08 -3.44
N GLU A 149 4.61 -14.02 -4.11
CA GLU A 149 5.41 -12.96 -3.48
C GLU A 149 4.64 -12.23 -2.38
N ILE A 150 3.36 -11.92 -2.62
CA ILE A 150 2.50 -11.31 -1.60
C ILE A 150 2.37 -12.24 -0.38
N ALA A 151 2.24 -13.56 -0.60
CA ALA A 151 2.18 -14.51 0.51
C ALA A 151 3.44 -14.47 1.36
N THR A 152 4.62 -14.41 0.73
CA THR A 152 5.92 -14.29 1.40
C THR A 152 6.08 -12.94 2.12
N VAL A 153 5.74 -11.83 1.47
CA VAL A 153 5.83 -10.48 2.04
C VAL A 153 4.93 -10.32 3.27
N LEU A 154 3.70 -10.85 3.19
CA LEU A 154 2.70 -10.69 4.24
C LEU A 154 2.77 -11.75 5.34
N ASP A 155 3.58 -12.79 5.13
CA ASP A 155 3.70 -14.00 5.95
C ASP A 155 2.35 -14.69 6.16
N ILE A 156 1.69 -15.04 5.05
CA ILE A 156 0.38 -15.71 5.05
C ILE A 156 0.31 -16.83 4.00
N LYS A 157 -0.68 -17.72 4.13
CA LYS A 157 -0.93 -18.77 3.13
C LYS A 157 -1.31 -18.15 1.77
N ARG A 158 -0.81 -18.72 0.67
CA ARG A 158 -1.14 -18.28 -0.70
C ARG A 158 -2.66 -18.24 -0.97
N GLY A 159 -3.44 -19.17 -0.42
CA GLY A 159 -4.91 -19.16 -0.50
C GLY A 159 -5.56 -17.95 0.21
N THR A 160 -4.93 -17.44 1.27
CA THR A 160 -5.40 -16.25 1.99
C THR A 160 -5.20 -14.97 1.17
N VAL A 161 -4.17 -14.91 0.32
CA VAL A 161 -3.96 -13.77 -0.59
C VAL A 161 -5.17 -13.59 -1.50
N GLY A 162 -5.62 -14.68 -2.15
CA GLY A 162 -6.77 -14.64 -3.05
C GLY A 162 -8.05 -14.16 -2.37
N SER A 163 -8.33 -14.63 -1.15
CA SER A 163 -9.52 -14.20 -0.41
C SER A 163 -9.43 -12.74 0.07
N ARG A 164 -8.24 -12.23 0.41
CA ARG A 164 -8.03 -10.81 0.73
C ARG A 164 -8.21 -9.91 -0.49
N LEU A 165 -7.64 -10.29 -1.64
CA LEU A 165 -7.81 -9.56 -2.89
C LEU A 165 -9.28 -9.52 -3.31
N HIS A 166 -9.96 -10.67 -3.29
CA HIS A 166 -11.38 -10.74 -3.64
C HIS A 166 -12.24 -9.79 -2.78
N ARG A 167 -12.08 -9.83 -1.45
CA ARG A 167 -12.82 -8.96 -0.52
C ARG A 167 -12.43 -7.48 -0.69
N GLY A 168 -11.14 -7.20 -0.92
CA GLY A 168 -10.66 -5.85 -1.17
C GLY A 168 -11.26 -5.25 -2.44
N HIS A 169 -11.20 -5.98 -3.56
CA HIS A 169 -11.79 -5.55 -4.83
C HIS A 169 -13.31 -5.42 -4.76
N ALA A 170 -14.01 -6.30 -4.04
CA ALA A 170 -15.45 -6.18 -3.85
C ALA A 170 -15.82 -4.87 -3.13
N ARG A 171 -15.11 -4.53 -2.06
CA ARG A 171 -15.32 -3.27 -1.32
C ARG A 171 -14.96 -2.04 -2.16
N LEU A 172 -13.84 -2.08 -2.88
CA LEU A 172 -13.46 -0.98 -3.78
C LEU A 172 -14.47 -0.78 -4.91
N ARG A 173 -14.99 -1.87 -5.50
CA ARG A 173 -16.06 -1.79 -6.50
C ARG A 173 -17.32 -1.15 -5.94
N ALA A 174 -17.70 -1.49 -4.72
CA ALA A 174 -18.86 -0.87 -4.06
C ALA A 174 -18.62 0.62 -3.79
N ALA A 175 -17.46 0.98 -3.23
CA ALA A 175 -17.09 2.36 -2.89
C ALA A 175 -16.91 3.27 -4.11
N LEU A 176 -16.54 2.70 -5.26
CA LEU A 176 -16.30 3.44 -6.52
C LEU A 176 -17.40 3.20 -7.57
N ALA A 177 -18.57 2.69 -7.17
CA ALA A 177 -19.64 2.33 -8.08
C ALA A 177 -20.13 3.53 -8.92
N HIS A 178 -20.11 4.74 -8.36
CA HIS A 178 -20.45 5.99 -9.05
C HIS A 178 -19.52 6.32 -10.22
N ARG A 179 -18.34 5.69 -10.27
CA ARG A 179 -17.32 5.87 -11.31
C ARG A 179 -17.33 4.76 -12.36
N ALA A 180 -18.26 3.81 -12.25
CA ALA A 180 -18.36 2.75 -13.25
C ALA A 180 -18.56 3.38 -14.63
N PRO A 181 -17.74 3.02 -15.64
CA PRO A 181 -17.92 3.56 -16.98
C PRO A 181 -19.34 3.23 -17.44
N THR A 182 -20.15 4.26 -17.70
CA THR A 182 -21.47 4.10 -18.26
C THR A 182 -21.26 3.44 -19.63
N ALA A 183 -21.77 2.23 -19.81
CA ALA A 183 -21.63 1.53 -21.09
C ALA A 183 -22.10 2.45 -22.23
N PRO A 184 -21.36 2.56 -23.36
CA PRO A 184 -21.85 3.31 -24.49
C PRO A 184 -23.18 2.68 -24.91
N GLN A 185 -24.26 3.46 -24.81
CA GLN A 185 -25.55 3.07 -25.34
C GLN A 185 -25.32 2.77 -26.82
N GLY A 186 -25.49 1.51 -27.21
CA GLY A 186 -25.32 1.08 -28.59
C GLY A 186 -26.16 1.96 -29.49
N VAL A 187 -25.51 2.71 -30.38
CA VAL A 187 -26.18 3.44 -31.45
C VAL A 187 -26.87 2.38 -32.31
N GLN A 188 -28.19 2.28 -32.18
CA GLN A 188 -29.03 1.56 -33.13
C GLN A 188 -28.92 2.31 -34.46
N HIS A 189 -28.05 1.83 -35.35
CA HIS A 189 -28.14 2.17 -36.76
C HIS A 189 -29.30 1.37 -37.35
N ALA A 190 -30.34 2.13 -37.71
CA ALA A 190 -31.50 1.72 -38.48
C ALA A 190 -31.13 1.28 -39.90
#